data_AF-A0AAX0WT83-F1
#
_entry.id   AF-A0AAX0WT83-F1
#
_cell.length_a   1.000
_cell.length_b   1.000
_cell.length_c   1.000
_cell.angle_alpha   90.00
_cell.angle_beta   90.00
_cell.angle_gamma   90.00
#
_symmetry.space_group_name_H-M   'P 1'
#
loop_
_entity.id
_entity.type
_entity.pdbx_description
1 polymer ?
#
loop_
_entity_poly.entity_id
_entity_poly.type
_entity_poly.pdbx_seq_one_letter_code
_entity_poly.pdbx_strand_id
1 'polypeptide(L)'
;MHLKIERNSRTKRNTQTQNSNPKLISEQNNHSPVIITPHSTEYLKKITTIVTSTFSTYDKKAEKQFQIKPIVQGSMGLLLHGVDFQKKDNPADIDILVSNVGLAHRLIRCLGEHLKKTGSPYKVVTRGNILVYDCTFMDTTKENPDLTIQLFNKDDYGANYIVAVEKEGIPVLPPKEAFISLYDRINRQGGRRKDWCAFYTLIEKYGEEFLHDGSFKEEWQNEIKAYLALPNDEKEHLKSQGVDPASTSKKDTFSVPQISKEQLAKPELPLEKGLIAQIGMFNKETTKQTTAMNPDNIAASSALILTNNV
;
A
#
# COMPACT_ATOMS: atom_id res chain seq x y z
N MET A 1 -5.71 82.90 -30.35
CA MET A 1 -7.19 82.83 -30.50
C MET A 1 -7.54 81.56 -31.27
N HIS A 2 -8.64 80.88 -30.88
CA HIS A 2 -9.21 79.64 -31.44
C HIS A 2 -8.40 78.36 -31.08
N LEU A 3 -8.75 77.53 -30.08
CA LEU A 3 -10.01 76.84 -29.67
C LEU A 3 -10.55 75.86 -30.73
N LYS A 4 -10.87 74.63 -30.26
CA LYS A 4 -11.82 73.63 -30.78
C LYS A 4 -11.27 72.64 -31.84
N ILE A 5 -11.62 71.35 -31.90
CA ILE A 5 -12.68 70.54 -31.26
C ILE A 5 -12.42 69.05 -31.58
N GLU A 6 -12.70 68.16 -30.62
CA GLU A 6 -12.98 66.74 -30.87
C GLU A 6 -14.18 66.56 -31.82
N ARG A 7 -14.23 65.49 -32.62
CA ARG A 7 -15.41 64.61 -32.67
C ARG A 7 -15.27 63.46 -33.67
N ASN A 8 -15.55 62.27 -33.12
CA ASN A 8 -16.46 61.24 -33.62
C ASN A 8 -16.48 60.90 -35.12
N SER A 9 -16.47 59.60 -35.43
CA SER A 9 -17.72 58.85 -35.62
C SER A 9 -17.50 57.44 -36.19
N ARG A 10 -18.02 56.45 -35.46
CA ARG A 10 -18.85 55.30 -35.90
C ARG A 10 -18.53 54.56 -37.22
N THR A 11 -18.20 53.29 -37.03
CA THR A 11 -18.93 52.09 -37.49
C THR A 11 -19.34 52.00 -38.98
N LYS A 12 -18.73 51.06 -39.70
CA LYS A 12 -19.38 50.29 -40.78
C LYS A 12 -19.10 48.79 -40.62
N ARG A 13 -20.17 48.00 -40.79
CA ARG A 13 -20.27 46.53 -40.74
C ARG A 13 -19.91 45.90 -42.09
N ASN A 14 -19.56 44.60 -42.00
CA ASN A 14 -19.64 43.53 -43.02
C ASN A 14 -18.66 43.63 -44.20
N THR A 15 -17.96 42.57 -44.63
CA THR A 15 -18.33 41.15 -44.72
C THR A 15 -17.09 40.24 -44.88
N GLN A 16 -17.22 39.02 -44.37
CA GLN A 16 -16.48 37.77 -44.66
C GLN A 16 -15.32 37.78 -45.67
N THR A 17 -14.14 37.35 -45.22
CA THR A 17 -13.55 36.10 -45.75
C THR A 17 -12.62 35.49 -44.70
N GLN A 18 -12.90 34.22 -44.35
CA GLN A 18 -12.10 33.38 -43.48
C GLN A 18 -10.76 33.07 -44.17
N ASN A 19 -9.66 33.34 -43.48
CA ASN A 19 -8.42 32.55 -43.54
C ASN A 19 -7.40 33.16 -42.56
N SER A 20 -7.24 32.53 -41.40
CA SER A 20 -5.97 32.57 -40.67
C SER A 20 -5.97 31.51 -39.57
N ASN A 21 -4.88 30.75 -39.56
CA ASN A 21 -4.48 29.74 -38.59
C ASN A 21 -4.93 30.05 -37.15
N PRO A 22 -5.58 29.11 -36.44
CA PRO A 22 -5.57 29.15 -34.99
C PRO A 22 -4.14 28.83 -34.54
N LYS A 23 -3.42 29.91 -34.22
CA LYS A 23 -2.25 29.87 -33.33
C LYS A 23 -2.71 29.10 -32.10
N LEU A 24 -2.20 27.88 -31.90
CA LEU A 24 -2.34 27.17 -30.64
C LEU A 24 -1.80 28.11 -29.56
N ILE A 25 -2.72 28.75 -28.84
CA ILE A 25 -2.41 29.32 -27.55
C ILE A 25 -2.24 28.08 -26.69
N SER A 26 -0.99 27.72 -26.44
CA SER A 26 -0.65 26.80 -25.37
C SER A 26 -1.19 27.45 -24.10
N GLU A 27 -2.36 27.01 -23.66
CA GLU A 27 -2.74 27.08 -22.25
C GLU A 27 -1.63 26.33 -21.51
N GLN A 28 -0.61 27.09 -21.10
CA GLN A 28 0.24 26.71 -20.00
C GLN A 28 -0.72 26.58 -18.82
N ASN A 29 -1.20 25.34 -18.62
CA ASN A 29 -1.75 24.93 -17.35
C ASN A 29 -0.68 25.27 -16.33
N ASN A 30 -0.87 26.42 -15.67
CA ASN A 30 -0.22 26.76 -14.43
C ASN A 30 -0.65 25.68 -13.43
N HIS A 31 0.03 24.55 -13.46
CA HIS A 31 0.08 23.65 -12.33
C HIS A 31 0.79 24.44 -11.24
N SER A 32 -0.01 25.16 -10.45
CA SER A 32 0.42 25.59 -9.12
C SER A 32 1.14 24.40 -8.48
N PRO A 33 2.36 24.57 -7.94
CA PRO A 33 3.07 23.47 -7.32
C PRO A 33 2.11 22.81 -6.33
N VAL A 34 1.86 21.51 -6.53
CA VAL A 34 1.08 20.72 -5.57
C VAL A 34 1.86 20.83 -4.27
N ILE A 35 1.37 21.66 -3.35
CA ILE A 35 1.92 21.74 -2.01
C ILE A 35 1.55 20.41 -1.36
N ILE A 36 2.47 19.45 -1.43
CA ILE A 36 2.35 18.18 -0.71
C ILE A 36 2.64 18.52 0.75
N THR A 37 1.59 18.83 1.50
CA THR A 37 1.71 18.92 2.96
C THR A 37 2.18 17.55 3.46
N PRO A 38 3.34 17.46 4.14
CA PRO A 38 3.83 16.17 4.62
C PRO A 38 2.92 15.63 5.71
N HIS A 39 2.71 14.31 5.73
CA HIS A 39 1.96 13.65 6.80
C HIS A 39 2.67 13.81 8.14
N SER A 40 1.91 14.01 9.23
CA SER A 40 2.46 13.87 10.57
C SER A 40 2.67 12.40 10.92
N THR A 41 3.66 12.12 11.77
CA THR A 41 3.93 10.77 12.27
C THR A 41 2.73 10.19 13.02
N GLU A 42 2.06 11.02 13.81
CA GLU A 42 0.87 10.66 14.57
C GLU A 42 -0.29 10.26 13.64
N TYR A 43 -0.48 10.98 12.54
CA TYR A 43 -1.50 10.65 11.55
C TYR A 43 -1.20 9.32 10.85
N LEU A 44 0.04 9.11 10.42
CA LEU A 44 0.48 7.86 9.80
C LEU A 44 0.24 6.67 10.73
N LYS A 45 0.65 6.78 12.00
CA LYS A 45 0.42 5.75 13.03
C LYS A 45 -1.07 5.48 13.22
N LYS A 46 -1.88 6.53 13.37
CA LYS A 46 -3.34 6.42 13.57
C LYS A 46 -4.02 5.64 12.44
N ILE A 47 -3.77 6.01 11.18
CA ILE A 47 -4.38 5.31 10.04
C ILE A 47 -3.85 3.88 9.93
N THR A 48 -2.55 3.67 10.13
CA THR A 48 -1.95 2.34 10.14
C THR A 48 -2.60 1.43 11.18
N THR A 49 -2.81 1.91 12.41
CA THR A 49 -3.50 1.17 13.47
C THR A 49 -4.94 0.86 13.09
N ILE A 50 -5.70 1.81 12.53
CA ILE A 50 -7.09 1.56 12.10
C ILE A 50 -7.16 0.42 11.08
N VAL A 51 -6.30 0.46 10.06
CA VAL A 51 -6.29 -0.54 8.99
C VAL A 51 -5.83 -1.91 9.52
N THR A 52 -4.68 -1.96 10.19
CA THR A 52 -4.10 -3.21 10.67
C THR A 52 -4.91 -3.86 11.79
N SER A 53 -5.57 -3.07 12.66
CA SER A 53 -6.48 -3.60 13.68
C SER A 53 -7.75 -4.18 13.08
N THR A 54 -8.25 -3.61 11.97
CA THR A 54 -9.39 -4.18 11.23
C THR A 54 -9.07 -5.59 10.73
N PHE A 55 -7.90 -5.75 10.11
CA PHE A 55 -7.41 -7.06 9.66
C PHE A 55 -7.15 -8.02 10.82
N SER A 56 -6.45 -7.57 11.85
CA SER A 56 -6.13 -8.39 13.03
C SER A 56 -7.40 -8.84 13.78
N THR A 57 -8.43 -8.00 13.80
CA THR A 57 -9.74 -8.35 14.38
C THR A 57 -10.46 -9.42 13.58
N TYR A 58 -10.40 -9.34 12.25
CA TYR A 58 -10.90 -10.38 11.36
C TYR A 58 -10.15 -11.70 11.58
N ASP A 59 -8.81 -11.66 11.61
CA ASP A 59 -7.95 -12.84 11.71
C ASP A 59 -8.17 -13.66 12.99
N LYS A 60 -8.57 -13.01 14.10
CA LYS A 60 -8.92 -13.69 15.37
C LYS A 60 -10.06 -14.70 15.22
N LYS A 61 -10.93 -14.53 14.23
CA LYS A 61 -12.11 -15.39 14.00
C LYS A 61 -12.02 -16.18 12.69
N ALA A 62 -11.06 -15.86 11.83
CA ALA A 62 -10.88 -16.51 10.55
C ALA A 62 -10.12 -17.84 10.68
N GLU A 63 -10.48 -18.83 9.86
CA GLU A 63 -9.65 -20.02 9.67
C GLU A 63 -8.28 -19.63 9.09
N LYS A 64 -7.23 -20.41 9.39
CA LYS A 64 -5.84 -20.11 9.01
C LYS A 64 -5.67 -19.74 7.53
N GLN A 65 -6.39 -20.41 6.64
CA GLN A 65 -6.32 -20.22 5.18
C GLN A 65 -6.97 -18.91 4.68
N PHE A 66 -7.80 -18.27 5.51
CA PHE A 66 -8.46 -17.00 5.20
C PHE A 66 -7.86 -15.81 5.95
N GLN A 67 -6.86 -16.02 6.81
CA GLN A 67 -6.23 -14.94 7.54
C GLN A 67 -5.46 -13.98 6.61
N ILE A 68 -5.54 -12.68 6.91
CA ILE A 68 -4.82 -11.61 6.22
C ILE A 68 -3.36 -11.57 6.67
N LYS A 69 -3.10 -11.68 7.98
CA LYS A 69 -1.78 -11.56 8.63
C LYS A 69 -1.00 -10.33 8.16
N PRO A 70 -1.51 -9.11 8.41
CA PRO A 70 -0.88 -7.89 7.91
C PRO A 70 0.52 -7.69 8.49
N ILE A 71 1.44 -7.18 7.67
CA ILE A 71 2.78 -6.76 8.09
C ILE A 71 3.09 -5.41 7.44
N VAL A 72 3.24 -4.36 8.25
CA VAL A 72 3.61 -3.02 7.78
C VAL A 72 5.09 -3.01 7.43
N GLN A 73 5.43 -2.50 6.25
CA GLN A 73 6.80 -2.39 5.76
C GLN A 73 7.08 -0.98 5.20
N GLY A 74 8.18 -0.84 4.45
CA GLY A 74 8.52 0.41 3.79
C GLY A 74 8.88 1.51 4.78
N SER A 75 8.71 2.77 4.38
CA SER A 75 9.06 3.91 5.24
C SER A 75 8.20 3.95 6.51
N MET A 76 6.94 3.50 6.49
CA MET A 76 6.13 3.42 7.71
C MET A 76 6.66 2.36 8.68
N GLY A 77 7.05 1.18 8.19
CA GLY A 77 7.68 0.16 9.03
C GLY A 77 8.99 0.65 9.66
N LEU A 78 9.82 1.34 8.88
CA LEU A 78 11.07 1.95 9.37
C LEU A 78 10.81 2.99 10.46
N LEU A 79 9.78 3.83 10.29
CA LEU A 79 9.36 4.79 11.31
C LEU A 79 8.99 4.09 12.63
N LEU A 80 8.26 2.97 12.56
CA LEU A 80 7.91 2.16 13.73
C LEU A 80 9.12 1.45 14.36
N HIS A 81 10.19 1.27 13.61
CA HIS A 81 11.50 0.87 14.15
C HIS A 81 12.28 2.01 14.77
N GLY A 82 11.78 3.24 14.77
CA GLY A 82 12.41 4.41 15.37
C GLY A 82 13.32 5.19 14.43
N VAL A 83 13.17 5.02 13.11
CA VAL A 83 13.80 5.92 12.14
C VAL A 83 13.07 7.25 12.17
N ASP A 84 13.79 8.32 12.53
CA ASP A 84 13.26 9.68 12.54
C ASP A 84 13.48 10.32 11.16
N PHE A 85 12.44 10.28 10.33
CA PHE A 85 12.46 11.01 9.07
C PHE A 85 12.25 12.50 9.33
N GLN A 86 13.01 13.35 8.64
CA GLN A 86 12.67 14.76 8.60
C GLN A 86 11.24 14.90 8.09
N LYS A 87 10.48 15.90 8.58
CA LYS A 87 9.05 16.05 8.24
C LYS A 87 8.77 15.98 6.73
N LYS A 88 9.65 16.55 5.89
CA LYS A 88 9.56 16.51 4.42
C LYS A 88 9.79 15.12 3.79
N ASP A 89 10.43 14.22 4.51
CA ASP A 89 10.78 12.85 4.10
C ASP A 89 9.80 11.81 4.68
N ASN A 90 8.78 12.23 5.44
CA ASN A 90 7.76 11.34 5.98
C ASN A 90 7.08 10.53 4.87
N PRO A 91 6.68 9.27 5.15
CA PRO A 91 5.98 8.41 4.19
C PRO A 91 4.76 9.11 3.57
N ALA A 92 4.63 9.02 2.25
CA ALA A 92 3.44 9.46 1.50
C ALA A 92 2.38 8.33 1.39
N ASP A 93 2.78 7.12 1.76
CA ASP A 93 2.03 5.89 1.67
C ASP A 93 2.33 4.97 2.86
N ILE A 94 1.48 3.97 3.04
CA ILE A 94 1.66 2.85 3.97
C ILE A 94 1.66 1.56 3.17
N ASP A 95 2.78 0.86 3.20
CA ASP A 95 2.95 -0.45 2.57
C ASP A 95 2.58 -1.57 3.55
N ILE A 96 1.64 -2.42 3.16
CA ILE A 96 1.21 -3.57 3.99
C ILE A 96 1.30 -4.86 3.18
N LEU A 97 2.16 -5.77 3.63
CA LEU A 97 2.19 -7.15 3.14
C LEU A 97 1.02 -7.93 3.76
N VAL A 98 0.26 -8.66 2.94
CA VAL A 98 -0.88 -9.48 3.35
C VAL A 98 -0.87 -10.83 2.65
N SER A 99 -1.42 -11.85 3.30
CA SER A 99 -1.50 -13.23 2.78
C SER A 99 -2.69 -13.45 1.84
N ASN A 100 -3.68 -12.55 1.86
CA ASN A 100 -4.86 -12.62 0.99
C ASN A 100 -5.27 -11.21 0.58
N VAL A 101 -4.67 -10.70 -0.50
CA VAL A 101 -4.84 -9.31 -0.93
C VAL A 101 -6.27 -9.00 -1.34
N GLY A 102 -6.93 -9.91 -2.08
CA GLY A 102 -8.31 -9.73 -2.51
C GLY A 102 -9.30 -9.66 -1.33
N LEU A 103 -9.07 -10.43 -0.26
CA LEU A 103 -9.86 -10.34 0.95
C LEU A 103 -9.53 -9.08 1.76
N ALA A 104 -8.25 -8.73 1.91
CA ALA A 104 -7.82 -7.49 2.57
C ALA A 104 -8.45 -6.25 1.93
N HIS A 105 -8.45 -6.17 0.60
CA HIS A 105 -9.10 -5.09 -0.14
C HIS A 105 -10.62 -5.04 0.11
N ARG A 106 -11.31 -6.19 0.17
CA ARG A 106 -12.73 -6.24 0.51
C ARG A 106 -13.00 -5.76 1.94
N LEU A 107 -12.14 -6.11 2.90
CA LEU A 107 -12.24 -5.64 4.29
C LEU A 107 -12.01 -4.13 4.39
N ILE A 108 -11.05 -3.56 3.65
CA ILE A 108 -10.85 -2.11 3.56
C ILE A 108 -12.11 -1.41 3.02
N ARG A 109 -12.76 -1.98 2.00
CA ARG A 109 -14.02 -1.43 1.49
C ARG A 109 -15.12 -1.46 2.55
N CYS A 110 -15.25 -2.56 3.30
CA CYS A 110 -16.18 -2.65 4.42
C CYS A 110 -15.88 -1.63 5.53
N LEU A 111 -14.59 -1.40 5.82
CA LEU A 111 -14.15 -0.34 6.73
C LEU A 111 -14.58 1.04 6.22
N GLY A 112 -14.40 1.33 4.92
CA GLY A 112 -14.85 2.58 4.31
C GLY A 112 -16.36 2.84 4.47
N GLU A 113 -17.19 1.84 4.21
CA GLU A 113 -18.64 1.94 4.42
C GLU A 113 -19.00 2.11 5.90
N HIS A 114 -18.29 1.43 6.81
CA HIS A 114 -18.49 1.57 8.24
C HIS A 114 -18.17 2.98 8.72
N LEU A 115 -17.01 3.53 8.34
CA LEU A 115 -16.57 4.88 8.69
C LEU A 115 -17.57 5.93 8.19
N LYS A 116 -18.08 5.76 6.97
CA LYS A 116 -19.13 6.61 6.41
C LYS A 116 -20.42 6.54 7.24
N LYS A 117 -20.86 5.34 7.62
CA LYS A 117 -22.10 5.14 8.39
C LYS A 117 -22.02 5.72 9.80
N THR A 118 -20.86 5.69 10.43
CA THR A 118 -20.66 6.18 11.82
C THR A 118 -20.36 7.68 11.90
N GLY A 119 -20.30 8.38 10.77
CA GLY A 119 -19.96 9.81 10.75
C GLY A 119 -18.48 10.06 11.11
N SER A 120 -17.61 9.09 10.85
CA SER A 120 -16.16 9.25 11.04
C SER A 120 -15.64 10.40 10.18
N PRO A 121 -14.63 11.17 10.65
CA PRO A 121 -13.94 12.14 9.80
C PRO A 121 -13.13 11.47 8.67
N TYR A 122 -13.00 10.15 8.65
CA TYR A 122 -12.23 9.45 7.63
C TYR A 122 -13.12 8.82 6.56
N LYS A 123 -12.67 8.91 5.31
CA LYS A 123 -13.29 8.26 4.15
C LYS A 123 -12.26 7.43 3.42
N VAL A 124 -12.66 6.27 2.92
CA VAL A 124 -11.81 5.42 2.08
C VAL A 124 -12.31 5.44 0.64
N VAL A 125 -11.40 5.64 -0.30
CA VAL A 125 -11.65 5.55 -1.74
C VAL A 125 -10.74 4.48 -2.34
N THR A 126 -11.33 3.39 -2.82
CA THR A 126 -10.61 2.34 -3.56
C THR A 126 -10.59 2.70 -5.04
N ARG A 127 -9.42 2.83 -5.67
CA ARG A 127 -9.32 3.12 -7.10
C ARG A 127 -9.41 1.80 -7.89
N GLY A 128 -10.29 1.75 -8.89
CA GLY A 128 -10.54 0.55 -9.68
C GLY A 128 -9.57 0.41 -10.86
N ASN A 129 -8.56 -0.44 -10.69
CA ASN A 129 -8.11 -1.39 -11.71
C ASN A 129 -7.35 -2.52 -10.99
N ILE A 130 -7.66 -3.76 -11.37
CA ILE A 130 -7.38 -5.04 -10.65
C ILE A 130 -5.87 -5.31 -10.41
N LEU A 131 -4.98 -4.47 -10.93
CA LEU A 131 -3.53 -4.71 -10.94
C LEU A 131 -2.79 -4.11 -9.74
N VAL A 132 -3.36 -3.11 -9.04
CA VAL A 132 -2.74 -2.53 -7.84
C VAL A 132 -3.82 -2.35 -6.76
N TYR A 133 -3.62 -2.98 -5.61
CA TYR A 133 -4.58 -2.97 -4.51
C TYR A 133 -4.36 -1.75 -3.61
N ASP A 134 -4.58 -0.57 -4.18
CA ASP A 134 -4.42 0.70 -3.51
C ASP A 134 -5.76 1.26 -3.03
N CYS A 135 -5.73 1.86 -1.84
CA CYS A 135 -6.83 2.70 -1.38
C CYS A 135 -6.33 4.01 -0.82
N THR A 136 -7.12 5.06 -0.98
CA THR A 136 -6.83 6.38 -0.44
C THR A 136 -7.69 6.61 0.80
N PHE A 137 -7.04 6.84 1.93
CA PHE A 137 -7.64 7.34 3.16
C PHE A 137 -7.66 8.87 3.11
N MET A 138 -8.85 9.45 3.13
CA MET A 138 -9.09 10.88 3.09
C MET A 138 -9.57 11.37 4.46
N ASP A 139 -9.00 12.47 4.93
CA ASP A 139 -9.52 13.19 6.10
C ASP A 139 -10.50 14.28 5.65
N THR A 140 -11.77 14.10 5.98
CA THR A 140 -12.85 15.00 5.58
C THR A 140 -12.80 16.36 6.28
N THR A 141 -12.05 16.48 7.40
CA THR A 141 -11.80 17.77 8.07
C THR A 141 -10.77 18.62 7.31
N LYS A 142 -9.99 17.99 6.43
CA LYS A 142 -8.83 18.57 5.73
C LYS A 142 -7.67 18.98 6.64
N GLU A 143 -7.65 18.50 7.89
CA GLU A 143 -6.52 18.70 8.79
C GLU A 143 -5.30 17.88 8.37
N ASN A 144 -5.52 16.73 7.73
CA ASN A 144 -4.48 15.82 7.28
C ASN A 144 -4.51 15.61 5.75
N PRO A 145 -3.35 15.35 5.10
CA PRO A 145 -3.32 15.04 3.68
C PRO A 145 -3.91 13.65 3.39
N ASP A 146 -4.40 13.46 2.17
CA ASP A 146 -4.83 12.16 1.67
C ASP A 146 -3.68 11.15 1.71
N LEU A 147 -3.92 9.98 2.30
CA LEU A 147 -2.90 8.95 2.53
C LEU A 147 -3.20 7.71 1.70
N THR A 148 -2.21 7.19 0.98
CA THR A 148 -2.37 5.95 0.20
C THR A 148 -1.98 4.75 1.04
N ILE A 149 -2.80 3.70 1.06
CA ILE A 149 -2.46 2.39 1.59
C ILE A 149 -2.26 1.46 0.41
N GLN A 150 -1.09 0.86 0.33
CA GLN A 150 -0.72 -0.09 -0.71
C GLN A 150 -0.71 -1.51 -0.10
N LEU A 151 -1.48 -2.42 -0.69
CA LEU A 151 -1.52 -3.81 -0.28
C LEU A 151 -0.71 -4.67 -1.23
N PHE A 152 0.21 -5.44 -0.66
CA PHE A 152 1.11 -6.32 -1.39
C PHE A 152 0.89 -7.77 -0.97
N ASN A 153 0.97 -8.71 -1.92
CA ASN A 153 0.94 -10.12 -1.57
C ASN A 153 2.26 -10.51 -0.89
N LYS A 154 2.18 -11.20 0.24
CA LYS A 154 3.37 -11.76 0.91
C LYS A 154 4.15 -12.73 0.02
N ASP A 155 3.45 -13.54 -0.77
CA ASP A 155 4.08 -14.52 -1.65
C ASP A 155 5.03 -13.85 -2.65
N ASP A 156 4.58 -12.76 -3.26
CA ASP A 156 5.32 -12.00 -4.28
C ASP A 156 6.62 -11.38 -3.72
N TYR A 157 6.66 -11.18 -2.39
CA TYR A 157 7.80 -10.65 -1.65
C TYR A 157 8.65 -11.74 -0.98
N GLY A 158 8.33 -13.02 -1.19
CA GLY A 158 9.00 -14.13 -0.50
C GLY A 158 8.81 -14.11 1.02
N ALA A 159 7.79 -13.41 1.52
CA ALA A 159 7.60 -13.08 2.93
C ALA A 159 6.72 -14.10 3.68
N ASN A 160 6.56 -15.30 3.15
CA ASN A 160 5.61 -16.30 3.68
C ASN A 160 6.00 -16.88 5.04
N TYR A 161 7.30 -16.99 5.28
CA TYR A 161 7.85 -17.44 6.55
C TYR A 161 8.01 -16.30 7.57
N ILE A 162 7.82 -15.04 7.14
CA ILE A 162 8.07 -13.89 7.99
C ILE A 162 6.90 -13.71 8.96
N VAL A 163 7.22 -13.76 10.26
CA VAL A 163 6.32 -13.43 11.36
C VAL A 163 6.53 -11.97 11.73
N ALA A 164 5.47 -11.18 11.76
CA ALA A 164 5.55 -9.77 12.18
C ALA A 164 6.00 -9.64 13.63
N VAL A 165 6.68 -8.54 13.92
CA VAL A 165 6.92 -8.04 15.27
C VAL A 165 5.91 -6.95 15.61
N GLU A 166 5.45 -6.88 16.85
CA GLU A 166 4.51 -5.85 17.26
C GLU A 166 5.25 -4.59 17.73
N LYS A 167 4.91 -3.43 17.16
CA LYS A 167 5.40 -2.11 17.57
C LYS A 167 4.21 -1.18 17.70
N GLU A 168 3.98 -0.65 18.91
CA GLU A 168 2.86 0.27 19.19
C GLU A 168 1.48 -0.29 18.77
N GLY A 169 1.26 -1.60 18.94
CA GLY A 169 0.01 -2.27 18.53
C GLY A 169 -0.12 -2.51 17.01
N ILE A 170 0.92 -2.23 16.24
CA ILE A 170 0.97 -2.41 14.79
C ILE A 170 1.89 -3.61 14.48
N PRO A 171 1.46 -4.56 13.63
CA PRO A 171 2.32 -5.64 13.15
C PRO A 171 3.27 -5.10 12.07
N VAL A 172 4.57 -5.18 12.31
CA VAL A 172 5.63 -4.59 11.48
C VAL A 172 6.58 -5.67 11.00
N LEU A 173 7.17 -5.44 9.83
CA LEU A 173 8.24 -6.27 9.28
C LEU A 173 9.40 -6.33 10.28
N PRO A 174 9.93 -7.50 10.67
CA PRO A 174 11.04 -7.59 11.62
C PRO A 174 12.24 -6.73 11.20
N PRO A 175 13.01 -6.17 12.16
CA PRO A 175 14.09 -5.23 11.85
C PRO A 175 15.15 -5.82 10.92
N LYS A 176 15.43 -7.12 11.07
CA LYS A 176 16.32 -7.89 10.19
C LYS A 176 15.82 -7.92 8.74
N GLU A 177 14.54 -8.22 8.53
CA GLU A 177 13.93 -8.28 7.19
C GLU A 177 13.81 -6.88 6.58
N ALA A 178 13.53 -5.86 7.40
CA ALA A 178 13.55 -4.47 6.99
C ALA A 178 14.96 -4.03 6.56
N PHE A 179 16.00 -4.46 7.28
CA PHE A 179 17.40 -4.20 6.94
C PHE A 179 17.79 -4.86 5.61
N ILE A 180 17.45 -6.15 5.41
CA ILE A 180 17.69 -6.89 4.14
C ILE A 180 17.03 -6.15 2.96
N SER A 181 15.74 -5.83 3.10
CA SER A 181 14.97 -5.12 2.07
C SER A 181 15.58 -3.76 1.71
N LEU A 182 16.07 -3.04 2.71
CA LEU A 182 16.69 -1.73 2.53
C LEU A 182 18.05 -1.83 1.84
N TYR A 183 18.87 -2.79 2.24
CA TYR A 183 20.18 -3.07 1.64
C TYR A 183 20.04 -3.43 0.15
N ASP A 184 19.12 -4.33 -0.17
CA ASP A 184 18.84 -4.72 -1.56
C ASP A 184 18.38 -3.52 -2.40
N ARG A 185 17.55 -2.63 -1.85
CA ARG A 185 17.14 -1.40 -2.54
C ARG A 185 18.32 -0.48 -2.77
N ILE A 186 19.13 -0.24 -1.76
CA ILE A 186 20.31 0.64 -1.85
C ILE A 186 21.26 0.15 -2.92
N ASN A 187 21.58 -1.14 -2.94
CA ASN A 187 22.51 -1.72 -3.92
C ASN A 187 21.96 -1.75 -5.35
N ARG A 188 20.65 -1.97 -5.52
CA ARG A 188 20.04 -2.01 -6.87
C ARG A 188 19.74 -0.63 -7.44
N GLN A 189 19.40 0.34 -6.60
CA GLN A 189 18.84 1.63 -7.03
C GLN A 189 19.68 2.84 -6.60
N GLY A 190 20.81 2.64 -5.91
CA GLY A 190 21.73 3.69 -5.49
C GLY A 190 21.36 4.42 -4.20
N GLY A 191 20.27 4.04 -3.53
CA GLY A 191 19.86 4.53 -2.20
C GLY A 191 19.57 6.04 -2.12
N ARG A 192 18.34 6.44 -1.80
CA ARG A 192 18.01 7.86 -1.52
C ARG A 192 18.57 8.27 -0.16
N ARG A 193 18.67 9.58 0.12
CA ARG A 193 19.03 10.09 1.46
C ARG A 193 18.31 9.38 2.61
N LYS A 194 16.97 9.32 2.53
CA LYS A 194 16.15 8.68 3.56
C LYS A 194 16.40 7.18 3.70
N ASP A 195 16.89 6.53 2.64
CA ASP A 195 17.20 5.10 2.67
C ASP A 195 18.50 4.86 3.45
N TRP A 196 19.53 5.68 3.21
CA TRP A 196 20.79 5.64 3.96
C TRP A 196 20.61 6.03 5.44
N CYS A 197 19.84 7.07 5.71
CA CYS A 197 19.48 7.46 7.08
C CYS A 197 18.80 6.28 7.82
N ALA A 198 17.80 5.66 7.19
CA ALA A 198 17.13 4.49 7.75
C ALA A 198 18.10 3.30 7.96
N PHE A 199 19.00 3.07 7.00
CA PHE A 199 19.93 1.95 7.01
C PHE A 199 20.85 2.01 8.22
N TYR A 200 21.52 3.13 8.39
CA TYR A 200 22.41 3.34 9.52
C TYR A 200 21.68 3.44 10.86
N THR A 201 20.47 4.01 10.89
CA THR A 201 19.65 4.02 12.11
C THR A 201 19.27 2.60 12.55
N LEU A 202 18.98 1.69 11.62
CA LEU A 202 18.75 0.28 11.95
C LEU A 202 20.03 -0.39 12.50
N ILE A 203 21.21 -0.05 11.97
CA ILE A 203 22.48 -0.55 12.50
C ILE A 203 22.71 -0.04 13.92
N GLU A 204 22.49 1.24 14.20
CA GLU A 204 22.66 1.78 15.56
C GLU A 204 21.74 1.09 16.58
N LYS A 205 20.51 0.77 16.17
CA LYS A 205 19.50 0.25 17.08
C LYS A 205 19.54 -1.27 17.25
N TYR A 206 19.87 -2.00 16.19
CA TYR A 206 19.79 -3.47 16.15
C TYR A 206 21.10 -4.12 15.72
N GLY A 207 22.17 -3.36 15.45
CA GLY A 207 23.42 -3.90 14.92
C GLY A 207 24.06 -4.96 15.82
N GLU A 208 24.02 -4.79 17.14
CA GLU A 208 24.52 -5.82 18.08
C GLU A 208 23.68 -7.11 18.01
N GLU A 209 22.35 -6.98 17.94
CA GLU A 209 21.42 -8.12 17.76
C GLU A 209 21.67 -8.84 16.43
N PHE A 210 21.87 -8.06 15.36
CA PHE A 210 22.19 -8.56 14.03
C PHE A 210 23.50 -9.36 14.00
N LEU A 211 24.52 -8.89 14.70
CA LEU A 211 25.81 -9.59 14.80
C LEU A 211 25.72 -10.87 15.64
N HIS A 212 24.88 -10.88 16.69
CA HIS A 212 24.69 -12.05 17.53
C HIS A 212 23.89 -13.16 16.83
N ASP A 213 22.90 -12.82 16.00
CA ASP A 213 22.11 -13.79 15.23
C ASP A 213 22.94 -14.52 14.15
N GLY A 214 24.08 -13.94 13.73
CA GLY A 214 25.06 -14.59 12.85
C GLY A 214 24.57 -14.97 11.44
N SER A 215 23.33 -14.62 11.10
CA SER A 215 22.62 -15.05 9.90
C SER A 215 22.88 -14.18 8.67
N PHE A 216 23.53 -13.02 8.87
CA PHE A 216 23.91 -12.12 7.79
C PHE A 216 25.17 -12.60 7.08
N LYS A 217 25.31 -12.24 5.80
CA LYS A 217 26.54 -12.48 5.03
C LYS A 217 27.73 -11.78 5.69
N GLU A 218 28.91 -12.36 5.59
CA GLU A 218 30.14 -11.85 6.22
C GLU A 218 30.42 -10.38 5.85
N GLU A 219 30.24 -10.02 4.58
CA GLU A 219 30.39 -8.64 4.09
C GLU A 219 29.50 -7.65 4.87
N TRP A 220 28.27 -8.05 5.19
CA TRP A 220 27.31 -7.20 5.90
C TRP A 220 27.64 -7.12 7.39
N GLN A 221 28.08 -8.24 7.97
CA GLN A 221 28.56 -8.24 9.35
C GLN A 221 29.77 -7.32 9.50
N ASN A 222 30.68 -7.29 8.51
CA ASN A 222 31.83 -6.40 8.50
C ASN A 222 31.40 -4.94 8.37
N GLU A 223 30.41 -4.62 7.52
CA GLU A 223 29.85 -3.27 7.40
C GLU A 223 29.19 -2.80 8.70
N ILE A 224 28.39 -3.66 9.34
CA ILE A 224 27.76 -3.39 10.64
C ILE A 224 28.83 -3.14 11.71
N LYS A 225 29.83 -4.01 11.83
CA LYS A 225 30.95 -3.84 12.79
C LYS A 225 31.72 -2.55 12.54
N ALA A 226 32.05 -2.29 11.27
CA ALA A 226 32.78 -1.08 10.87
C ALA A 226 32.00 0.17 11.26
N TYR A 227 30.70 0.23 10.93
CA TYR A 227 29.84 1.36 11.27
C TYR A 227 29.69 1.56 12.78
N LEU A 228 29.46 0.49 13.55
CA LEU A 228 29.31 0.58 15.01
C LEU A 228 30.57 1.12 15.69
N ALA A 229 31.76 0.83 15.15
CA ALA A 229 33.04 1.30 15.65
C ALA A 229 33.35 2.78 15.34
N LEU A 230 32.59 3.42 14.45
CA LEU A 230 32.82 4.83 14.08
C LEU A 230 32.46 5.78 15.24
N PRO A 231 33.18 6.91 15.35
CA PRO A 231 32.77 8.00 16.24
C PRO A 231 31.47 8.66 15.74
N ASN A 232 30.76 9.35 16.64
CA ASN A 232 29.40 9.84 16.38
C ASN A 232 29.32 10.88 15.24
N ASP A 233 30.35 11.71 15.08
CA ASP A 233 30.44 12.70 14.00
C ASP A 233 30.54 12.03 12.62
N GLU A 234 31.32 10.96 12.50
CA GLU A 234 31.41 10.17 11.27
C GLU A 234 30.10 9.42 10.98
N LYS A 235 29.42 8.91 12.02
CA LYS A 235 28.09 8.28 11.89
C LYS A 235 27.04 9.24 11.33
N GLU A 236 27.00 10.47 11.84
CA GLU A 236 26.08 11.51 11.34
C GLU A 236 26.44 11.95 9.92
N HIS A 237 27.72 11.96 9.57
CA HIS A 237 28.16 12.20 8.20
C HIS A 237 27.62 11.13 7.23
N LEU A 238 27.74 9.84 7.58
CA LEU A 238 27.23 8.75 6.75
C LEU A 238 25.71 8.76 6.59
N LYS A 239 24.96 9.11 7.64
CA LYS A 239 23.50 9.28 7.56
C LYS A 239 23.09 10.42 6.61
N SER A 240 23.91 11.47 6.52
CA SER A 240 23.64 12.67 5.71
C SER A 240 24.15 12.60 4.27
N GLN A 241 25.08 11.69 3.95
CA GLN A 241 25.69 11.55 2.62
C GLN A 241 24.77 10.97 1.53
N GLY A 242 23.62 10.40 1.89
CA GLY A 242 22.70 9.94 0.86
C GLY A 242 22.20 11.15 0.04
N VAL A 243 22.42 11.10 -1.27
CA VAL A 243 22.17 12.23 -2.17
C VAL A 243 20.69 12.65 -2.06
N ASP A 244 20.43 13.89 -1.67
CA ASP A 244 19.11 14.51 -1.86
C ASP A 244 18.88 14.60 -3.38
N PRO A 245 17.72 14.17 -3.93
CA PRO A 245 17.37 14.52 -5.29
C PRO A 245 17.02 16.02 -5.35
N ALA A 246 18.00 16.88 -5.15
CA ALA A 246 17.89 18.29 -5.50
C ALA A 246 17.93 18.37 -7.03
N SER A 247 16.74 18.45 -7.64
CA SER A 247 16.47 19.23 -8.85
C SER A 247 17.52 19.16 -9.97
N THR A 248 18.00 17.97 -10.34
CA THR A 248 18.61 17.83 -11.66
C THR A 248 17.48 17.52 -12.64
N SER A 249 17.23 18.50 -13.51
CA SER A 249 16.44 18.41 -14.74
C SER A 249 17.02 17.40 -15.74
N LYS A 250 17.38 16.20 -15.28
CA LYS A 250 17.71 15.09 -16.16
C LYS A 250 16.38 14.50 -16.62
N LYS A 251 16.14 14.65 -17.92
CA LYS A 251 15.03 14.04 -18.64
C LYS A 251 14.84 12.61 -18.15
N ASP A 252 13.63 12.38 -17.65
CA ASP A 252 13.07 11.07 -17.40
C ASP A 252 13.29 10.23 -18.67
N THR A 253 14.25 9.31 -18.61
CA THR A 253 14.44 8.28 -19.63
C THR A 253 13.83 6.98 -19.12
N PHE A 254 12.64 7.09 -18.53
CA PHE A 254 11.74 5.95 -18.41
C PHE A 254 10.95 5.83 -19.72
N SER A 255 11.46 5.02 -20.64
CA SER A 255 10.69 4.59 -21.81
C SER A 255 9.68 3.54 -21.36
N VAL A 256 8.45 3.95 -21.06
CA VAL A 256 7.32 3.03 -21.05
C VAL A 256 7.25 2.41 -22.45
N PRO A 257 7.16 1.07 -22.60
CA PRO A 257 6.91 0.48 -23.92
C PRO A 257 5.63 1.09 -24.49
N GLN A 258 5.76 1.87 -25.57
CA GLN A 258 4.60 2.35 -26.30
C GLN A 258 3.97 1.16 -27.00
N ILE A 259 2.93 0.60 -26.39
CA ILE A 259 1.97 -0.25 -27.08
C ILE A 259 1.35 0.64 -28.15
N SER A 260 1.61 0.34 -29.42
CA SER A 260 1.08 1.14 -30.52
C SER A 260 -0.44 1.05 -30.54
N LYS A 261 -1.12 2.11 -30.98
CA LYS A 261 -2.58 2.14 -31.06
C LYS A 261 -3.14 1.04 -31.99
N GLU A 262 -2.33 0.44 -32.84
CA GLU A 262 -2.71 -0.75 -33.62
C GLU A 262 -2.90 -2.03 -32.78
N GLN A 263 -2.30 -2.14 -31.58
CA GLN A 263 -2.51 -3.29 -30.68
C GLN A 263 -3.77 -3.17 -29.80
N LEU A 264 -4.44 -2.01 -29.82
CA LEU A 264 -5.74 -1.77 -29.15
C LEU A 264 -6.95 -2.06 -30.07
N ALA A 265 -6.71 -2.48 -31.31
CA ALA A 265 -7.77 -2.87 -32.23
C ALA A 265 -8.10 -4.37 -32.11
N LYS A 266 -9.12 -4.68 -31.28
CA LYS A 266 -9.93 -5.91 -31.23
C LYS A 266 -9.19 -7.26 -31.07
N PRO A 267 -9.42 -7.98 -29.95
CA PRO A 267 -9.79 -9.38 -30.10
C PRO A 267 -11.23 -9.43 -30.62
N GLU A 268 -11.43 -10.00 -31.80
CA GLU A 268 -12.75 -10.52 -32.18
C GLU A 268 -13.14 -11.56 -31.13
N LEU A 269 -14.06 -11.20 -30.24
CA LEU A 269 -14.75 -12.17 -29.40
C LEU A 269 -15.60 -13.04 -30.35
N PRO A 270 -15.40 -14.36 -30.40
CA PRO A 270 -16.41 -15.22 -31.01
C PRO A 270 -17.70 -15.06 -30.20
N LEU A 271 -18.79 -14.82 -30.94
CA LEU A 271 -20.15 -14.63 -30.44
C LEU A 271 -20.56 -15.75 -29.46
N GLU A 272 -21.26 -15.33 -28.40
CA GLU A 272 -21.94 -16.12 -27.38
C GLU A 272 -22.37 -17.54 -27.80
N LYS A 273 -21.91 -18.55 -27.02
CA LYS A 273 -22.81 -19.56 -26.41
C LYS A 273 -22.22 -20.06 -25.08
N GLY A 274 -22.90 -19.72 -23.99
CA GLY A 274 -22.91 -20.53 -22.76
C GLY A 274 -21.80 -20.27 -21.74
N LEU A 275 -21.89 -19.18 -20.98
CA LEU A 275 -21.23 -19.08 -19.67
C LEU A 275 -22.25 -18.72 -18.57
N ILE A 276 -23.33 -19.51 -18.51
CA ILE A 276 -24.16 -19.69 -17.32
C ILE A 276 -24.04 -21.18 -16.95
N ALA A 277 -22.98 -21.54 -16.25
CA ALA A 277 -22.88 -22.76 -15.42
C ALA A 277 -21.45 -22.88 -14.85
N GLN A 278 -21.16 -22.19 -13.74
CA GLN A 278 -20.17 -22.66 -12.75
C GLN A 278 -20.28 -21.95 -11.41
N ILE A 279 -21.51 -21.63 -10.99
CA ILE A 279 -21.84 -21.39 -9.58
C ILE A 279 -22.91 -22.42 -9.23
N GLY A 280 -22.47 -23.60 -8.84
CA GLY A 280 -23.35 -24.74 -8.58
C GLY A 280 -22.59 -26.04 -8.34
N MET A 281 -21.61 -26.03 -7.42
CA MET A 281 -20.92 -27.26 -7.00
C MET A 281 -20.81 -27.42 -5.49
N PHE A 282 -21.68 -26.73 -4.74
CA PHE A 282 -21.92 -27.01 -3.32
C PHE A 282 -23.42 -26.96 -3.06
N ASN A 283 -24.13 -28.03 -3.44
CA ASN A 283 -25.16 -28.68 -2.62
C ASN A 283 -25.98 -29.68 -3.44
N LYS A 284 -26.20 -30.85 -2.81
CA LYS A 284 -27.10 -31.98 -3.15
C LYS A 284 -26.55 -32.96 -4.20
N GLU A 285 -26.62 -34.27 -4.03
CA GLU A 285 -27.23 -35.18 -3.05
C GLU A 285 -26.59 -36.56 -3.32
N THR A 286 -26.26 -37.35 -2.29
CA THR A 286 -26.14 -38.80 -2.46
C THR A 286 -27.22 -39.44 -1.62
N THR A 287 -28.43 -39.47 -2.18
CA THR A 287 -29.53 -40.30 -1.69
C THR A 287 -29.68 -41.45 -2.68
N LYS A 288 -29.35 -42.67 -2.26
CA LYS A 288 -29.96 -43.88 -2.83
C LYS A 288 -30.91 -44.45 -1.78
N GLN A 289 -32.20 -44.37 -2.11
CA GLN A 289 -33.29 -45.13 -1.49
C GLN A 289 -33.21 -46.60 -1.86
N THR A 290 -33.56 -47.48 -0.93
CA THR A 290 -34.56 -48.59 -1.01
C THR A 290 -34.38 -49.48 0.24
N THR A 291 -35.37 -49.97 1.01
CA THR A 291 -36.84 -49.87 1.04
C THR A 291 -37.30 -50.28 2.45
N ALA A 292 -38.56 -49.97 2.77
CA ALA A 292 -39.23 -50.01 4.07
C ALA A 292 -39.35 -51.37 4.78
N MET A 293 -39.52 -51.35 6.12
CA MET A 293 -40.80 -51.66 6.79
C MET A 293 -40.81 -51.33 8.30
N ASN A 294 -41.77 -50.48 8.66
CA ASN A 294 -42.52 -50.16 9.89
C ASN A 294 -42.08 -50.52 11.34
N PRO A 295 -42.66 -49.81 12.33
CA PRO A 295 -42.12 -49.58 13.66
C PRO A 295 -42.67 -50.56 14.69
N ASP A 296 -41.95 -50.71 15.80
CA ASP A 296 -42.57 -50.76 17.12
C ASP A 296 -41.49 -50.67 18.22
N ASN A 297 -41.86 -49.93 19.26
CA ASN A 297 -41.62 -50.23 20.66
C ASN A 297 -40.29 -49.90 21.39
N ILE A 298 -40.53 -49.16 22.49
CA ILE A 298 -39.98 -49.34 23.85
C ILE A 298 -38.66 -48.62 24.17
N ALA A 299 -38.85 -47.44 24.76
CA ALA A 299 -38.48 -47.07 26.13
C ALA A 299 -37.24 -47.70 26.82
N ALA A 300 -36.63 -46.81 27.61
CA ALA A 300 -36.14 -47.01 28.97
C ALA A 300 -34.65 -47.36 29.19
N SER A 301 -34.09 -46.53 30.08
CA SER A 301 -33.23 -46.90 31.20
C SER A 301 -31.77 -47.28 30.97
N SER A 302 -30.91 -46.37 31.44
CA SER A 302 -30.07 -46.58 32.64
C SER A 302 -29.38 -47.94 32.83
N ALA A 303 -28.05 -47.94 32.72
CA ALA A 303 -27.06 -48.60 33.58
C ALA A 303 -25.67 -48.29 32.98
N LEU A 304 -24.76 -47.52 33.59
CA LEU A 304 -23.99 -47.74 34.81
C LEU A 304 -23.13 -49.03 34.78
N ILE A 305 -21.83 -48.81 35.06
CA ILE A 305 -20.76 -49.73 35.53
C ILE A 305 -20.18 -50.76 34.51
N LEU A 306 -18.90 -51.17 34.50
CA LEU A 306 -17.79 -51.18 35.48
C LEU A 306 -16.44 -51.37 34.69
N THR A 307 -15.39 -50.66 35.11
CA THR A 307 -13.98 -51.07 35.34
C THR A 307 -13.16 -52.03 34.42
N ASN A 308 -11.91 -51.56 34.22
CA ASN A 308 -10.60 -52.21 34.44
C ASN A 308 -9.90 -53.14 33.42
N ASN A 309 -8.61 -52.81 33.26
CA ASN A 309 -7.41 -53.58 32.89
C ASN A 309 -7.33 -53.97 31.40
N VAL A 310 -6.25 -53.65 30.67
CA VAL A 310 -4.81 -53.80 30.99
C VAL A 310 -4.01 -52.56 30.60
#